data_AF-A0A945EGH7-F1
#
_entry.id   AF-A0A945EGH7-F1
#
_cell.length_a   1.000
_cell.length_b   1.000
_cell.length_c   1.000
_cell.angle_alpha   90.00
_cell.angle_beta   90.00
_cell.angle_gamma   90.00
#
_symmetry.space_group_name_H-M   'P 1'
#
loop_
_entity.id
_entity.type
_entity.pdbx_description
1 polymer ?
#
loop_
_entity_poly.entity_id
_entity_poly.type
_entity_poly.pdbx_seq_one_letter_code
_entity_poly.pdbx_strand_id
1 'polypeptide(L)'
;MNKPHIVKFSGGRSSGMMLMKLLEGNKLKPERGDVIVFNNTSAEHSATYDFTRSMKKLAEGKYNIPFFWIEYQTYEDSSNSYQWSRKPTYKLVNEQPFSEDNPNGYRYKGEVFEEMISLGGFLPSMVSRICTVSMKIYTTNVFLSDWFAQKQGINRLGHYGKVPKMSDADVIKTHYKNGGSVPEGILLSKKAFVRSCAFVRNKQIWQDWTNANIITNNNSLRGSVVGNKAQLYGDIAVDYVSVLGIRGDEQRRITKIENRIDEAQDKQGKSLFNQPHGESIFAPLVDDGITQEQVIEFWEKQGFNLRLSNTGLFSNCLYCPLKSKAKLQQIATLQLDVDVDKKTPESIDWWVDIERKYSRDLEAENRMITSEKLPKYVGFFGPVKTLVFEDIRNRVNSGEKIDPELLKLDSAIPCNCTD
;
A
#
# COMPACT_ATOMS: atom_id res chain seq x y z
N MET A 1 -26.08 13.28 2.66
CA MET A 1 -25.40 13.59 3.95
C MET A 1 -25.37 12.41 4.95
N ASN A 2 -25.68 11.16 4.56
CA ASN A 2 -25.75 10.01 5.48
C ASN A 2 -24.80 8.84 5.13
N LYS A 3 -23.80 9.07 4.27
CA LYS A 3 -22.84 8.08 3.78
C LYS A 3 -21.61 8.02 4.70
N PRO A 4 -21.05 6.85 5.04
CA PRO A 4 -19.78 6.75 5.78
C PRO A 4 -18.66 7.52 5.08
N HIS A 5 -17.82 8.19 5.86
CA HIS A 5 -16.60 8.84 5.38
C HIS A 5 -15.38 7.99 5.75
N ILE A 6 -14.63 7.58 4.73
CA ILE A 6 -13.45 6.73 4.83
C ILE A 6 -12.22 7.57 4.55
N VAL A 7 -11.51 7.94 5.61
CA VAL A 7 -10.29 8.74 5.48
C VAL A 7 -9.13 7.82 5.11
N LYS A 8 -8.66 7.91 3.86
CA LYS A 8 -7.49 7.17 3.37
C LYS A 8 -6.23 7.93 3.79
N PHE A 9 -5.73 7.64 4.98
CA PHE A 9 -4.60 8.33 5.58
C PHE A 9 -3.29 7.73 5.09
N SER A 10 -2.46 8.52 4.40
CA SER A 10 -1.21 8.02 3.80
C SER A 10 0.01 8.20 4.69
N GLY A 11 -0.12 8.91 5.82
CA GLY A 11 1.01 9.27 6.69
C GLY A 11 1.84 10.46 6.20
N GLY A 12 1.37 11.16 5.15
CA GLY A 12 2.02 12.39 4.64
C GLY A 12 1.44 13.67 5.26
N ARG A 13 2.16 14.78 5.14
CA ARG A 13 1.74 16.10 5.67
C ARG A 13 0.39 16.56 5.16
N SER A 14 0.10 16.40 3.86
CA SER A 14 -1.19 16.76 3.29
C SER A 14 -2.33 15.92 3.86
N SER A 15 -2.18 14.59 3.96
CA SER A 15 -3.18 13.75 4.65
C SER A 15 -3.32 14.07 6.13
N GLY A 16 -2.23 14.48 6.78
CA GLY A 16 -2.22 14.99 8.16
C GLY A 16 -3.07 16.26 8.33
N MET A 17 -2.81 17.28 7.53
CA MET A 17 -3.54 18.55 7.57
C MET A 17 -5.02 18.35 7.23
N MET A 18 -5.32 17.51 6.23
CA MET A 18 -6.69 17.11 5.91
C MET A 18 -7.37 16.48 7.13
N LEU A 19 -6.74 15.49 7.77
CA LEU A 19 -7.34 14.82 8.93
C LEU A 19 -7.55 15.79 10.10
N MET A 20 -6.57 16.65 10.40
CA MET A 20 -6.70 17.71 11.41
C MET A 20 -7.93 18.59 11.16
N LYS A 21 -8.07 19.13 9.93
CA LYS A 21 -9.22 19.96 9.54
C LYS A 21 -10.56 19.23 9.69
N LEU A 22 -10.63 17.95 9.30
CA LEU A 22 -11.84 17.15 9.44
C LEU A 22 -12.23 16.92 10.90
N LEU A 23 -11.24 16.64 11.76
CA LEU A 23 -11.44 16.42 13.19
C LEU A 23 -11.88 17.71 13.90
N GLU A 24 -11.15 18.81 13.70
CA GLU A 24 -11.44 20.12 14.30
C GLU A 24 -12.79 20.67 13.84
N GLY A 25 -13.16 20.43 12.57
CA GLY A 25 -14.45 20.79 12.02
C GLY A 25 -15.59 19.83 12.37
N ASN A 26 -15.34 18.81 13.21
CA ASN A 26 -16.30 17.77 13.61
C ASN A 26 -17.03 17.13 12.41
N LYS A 27 -16.28 16.84 11.33
CA LYS A 27 -16.81 16.33 10.06
C LYS A 27 -16.90 14.80 10.01
N LEU A 28 -16.29 14.12 10.99
CA LEU A 28 -16.29 12.66 11.13
C LEU A 28 -17.20 12.22 12.28
N LYS A 29 -17.92 11.12 12.08
CA LYS A 29 -18.98 10.59 12.92
C LYS A 29 -18.93 9.06 12.95
N PRO A 30 -18.45 8.42 14.03
CA PRO A 30 -18.34 6.97 14.12
C PRO A 30 -19.68 6.25 13.90
N GLU A 31 -20.79 6.85 14.33
CA GLU A 31 -22.14 6.31 14.17
C GLU A 31 -22.59 6.18 12.71
N ARG A 32 -21.99 6.99 11.83
CA ARG A 32 -22.20 6.92 10.38
C ARG A 32 -21.40 5.77 9.75
N GLY A 33 -20.48 5.14 10.49
CA GLY A 33 -19.54 4.16 9.98
C GLY A 33 -18.21 4.76 9.52
N ASP A 34 -17.92 6.01 9.92
CA ASP A 34 -16.68 6.68 9.55
C ASP A 34 -15.47 6.01 10.19
N VAL A 35 -14.38 5.96 9.42
CA VAL A 35 -13.15 5.32 9.86
C VAL A 35 -11.94 5.91 9.14
N ILE A 36 -10.83 5.97 9.86
CA ILE A 36 -9.53 6.34 9.31
C ILE A 36 -8.73 5.05 9.09
N VAL A 37 -8.12 4.93 7.92
CA VAL A 37 -7.35 3.74 7.53
C VAL A 37 -5.96 4.17 7.08
N PHE A 38 -4.94 3.57 7.69
CA PHE A 38 -3.56 3.62 7.22
C PHE A 38 -3.14 2.24 6.68
N ASN A 39 -2.82 2.19 5.39
CA ASN A 39 -2.33 1.00 4.72
C ASN A 39 -0.80 0.90 4.87
N ASN A 40 -0.34 0.10 5.82
CA ASN A 40 1.08 -0.15 6.00
C ASN A 40 1.61 -1.09 4.90
N THR A 41 2.60 -0.63 4.14
CA THR A 41 3.30 -1.38 3.11
C THR A 41 4.65 -1.93 3.57
N SER A 42 5.02 -1.70 4.84
CA SER A 42 6.32 -2.00 5.45
C SER A 42 7.52 -1.36 4.74
N ALA A 43 7.28 -0.44 3.79
CA ALA A 43 8.28 0.27 3.00
C ALA A 43 8.25 1.79 3.28
N GLU A 44 7.53 2.19 4.31
CA GLU A 44 7.47 3.52 4.86
C GLU A 44 8.71 3.84 5.68
N HIS A 45 9.13 5.10 5.65
CA HIS A 45 10.14 5.66 6.52
C HIS A 45 9.63 5.66 7.97
N SER A 46 10.52 5.35 8.92
CA SER A 46 10.36 5.43 10.37
C SER A 46 9.58 6.66 10.86
N ALA A 47 9.94 7.86 10.37
CA ALA A 47 9.25 9.11 10.72
C ALA A 47 7.75 9.11 10.34
N THR A 48 7.34 8.37 9.30
CA THR A 48 5.94 8.22 8.92
C THR A 48 5.16 7.38 9.95
N TYR A 49 5.77 6.35 10.54
CA TYR A 49 5.13 5.57 11.60
C TYR A 49 4.93 6.41 12.86
N ASP A 50 5.94 7.18 13.28
CA ASP A 50 5.83 8.10 14.43
C ASP A 50 4.73 9.13 14.22
N PHE A 51 4.69 9.72 13.02
CA PHE A 51 3.69 10.71 12.65
C PHE A 51 2.26 10.13 12.65
N THR A 52 2.09 8.97 12.01
CA THR A 52 0.81 8.27 11.94
C THR A 52 0.33 7.85 13.34
N ARG A 53 1.26 7.45 14.22
CA ARG A 53 0.97 7.10 15.62
C ARG A 53 0.44 8.30 16.39
N SER A 54 1.07 9.47 16.24
CA SER A 54 0.59 10.72 16.85
C SER A 54 -0.80 11.10 16.35
N MET A 55 -1.06 10.96 15.05
CA MET A 55 -2.37 11.21 14.45
C MET A 55 -3.45 10.22 14.93
N LYS A 56 -3.11 8.94 15.08
CA LYS A 56 -4.00 7.91 15.67
C LYS A 56 -4.38 8.27 17.10
N LYS A 57 -3.39 8.59 17.95
CA LYS A 57 -3.64 9.01 19.33
C LYS A 57 -4.55 10.23 19.41
N LEU A 58 -4.35 11.21 18.55
CA LEU A 58 -5.20 12.40 18.49
C LEU A 58 -6.64 12.06 18.07
N ALA A 59 -6.82 11.34 16.96
CA ALA A 59 -8.13 11.00 16.41
C ALA A 59 -8.96 10.17 17.39
N GLU A 60 -8.35 9.16 18.01
CA GLU A 60 -9.05 8.28 18.95
C GLU A 60 -9.26 8.95 20.31
N GLY A 61 -8.20 9.53 20.90
CA GLY A 61 -8.25 10.05 22.27
C GLY A 61 -9.08 11.32 22.41
N LYS A 62 -9.00 12.25 21.44
CA LYS A 62 -9.70 13.54 21.53
C LYS A 62 -11.05 13.55 20.82
N TYR A 63 -11.16 12.82 19.70
CA TYR A 63 -12.34 12.88 18.84
C TYR A 63 -13.12 11.56 18.76
N ASN A 64 -12.63 10.49 19.40
CA ASN A 64 -13.28 9.18 19.42
C ASN A 64 -13.57 8.63 18.00
N ILE A 65 -12.68 8.89 17.03
CA ILE A 65 -12.81 8.37 15.66
C ILE A 65 -11.94 7.13 15.50
N PRO A 66 -12.50 5.97 15.10
CA PRO A 66 -11.71 4.76 14.86
C PRO A 66 -10.62 4.96 13.81
N PHE A 67 -9.38 4.58 14.14
CA PHE A 67 -8.24 4.67 13.24
C PHE A 67 -7.48 3.34 13.22
N PHE A 68 -7.64 2.57 12.14
CA PHE A 68 -6.96 1.28 11.97
C PHE A 68 -5.69 1.36 11.12
N TRP A 69 -4.68 0.62 11.54
CA TRP A 69 -3.53 0.26 10.71
C TRP A 69 -3.78 -1.12 10.14
N ILE A 70 -3.69 -1.25 8.81
CA ILE A 70 -3.93 -2.50 8.11
C ILE A 70 -2.75 -2.86 7.22
N GLU A 71 -2.48 -4.16 7.12
CA GLU A 71 -1.43 -4.70 6.28
C GLU A 71 -1.98 -5.73 5.31
N TYR A 72 -1.45 -5.75 4.10
CA TYR A 72 -1.62 -6.87 3.20
C TYR A 72 -1.02 -8.14 3.81
N GLN A 73 -1.77 -9.23 3.73
CA GLN A 73 -1.30 -10.55 4.15
C GLN A 73 -1.91 -11.60 3.22
N THR A 74 -1.28 -12.75 3.09
CA THR A 74 -1.86 -13.92 2.44
C THR A 74 -2.25 -15.02 3.44
N TYR A 75 -3.14 -15.92 3.05
CA TYR A 75 -3.47 -17.13 3.81
C TYR A 75 -3.59 -18.32 2.86
N GLU A 76 -3.53 -19.54 3.39
CA GLU A 76 -3.69 -20.75 2.58
C GLU A 76 -5.13 -21.23 2.52
N ASP A 77 -5.59 -21.48 1.31
CA ASP A 77 -6.93 -21.95 1.03
C ASP A 77 -6.90 -22.85 -0.21
N SER A 78 -7.65 -23.95 -0.14
CA SER A 78 -7.80 -24.87 -1.27
C SER A 78 -9.03 -24.56 -2.13
N SER A 79 -9.87 -23.62 -1.71
CA SER A 79 -11.09 -23.17 -2.37
C SER A 79 -12.02 -24.33 -2.72
N ASN A 80 -12.18 -25.26 -1.77
CA ASN A 80 -12.91 -26.53 -1.92
C ASN A 80 -12.37 -27.44 -3.05
N SER A 81 -11.13 -27.23 -3.48
CA SER A 81 -10.36 -28.15 -4.30
C SER A 81 -9.33 -28.89 -3.46
N TYR A 82 -8.61 -29.86 -4.06
CA TYR A 82 -7.47 -30.52 -3.44
C TYR A 82 -6.14 -29.81 -3.70
N GLN A 83 -6.17 -28.62 -4.31
CA GLN A 83 -4.99 -27.84 -4.68
C GLN A 83 -4.87 -26.60 -3.78
N TRP A 84 -3.81 -26.54 -2.99
CA TRP A 84 -3.60 -25.45 -2.04
C TRP A 84 -2.98 -24.23 -2.71
N SER A 85 -3.40 -23.04 -2.30
CA SER A 85 -2.84 -21.79 -2.83
C SER A 85 -2.83 -20.69 -1.77
N ARG A 86 -1.97 -19.69 -1.96
CA ARG A 86 -1.98 -18.45 -1.20
C ARG A 86 -3.05 -17.51 -1.76
N LYS A 87 -3.94 -17.02 -0.90
CA LYS A 87 -4.97 -16.04 -1.23
C LYS A 87 -4.67 -14.72 -0.51
N PRO A 88 -4.80 -13.56 -1.19
CA PRO A 88 -4.58 -12.27 -0.58
C PRO A 88 -5.73 -11.88 0.36
N THR A 89 -5.40 -11.16 1.42
CA THR A 89 -6.32 -10.58 2.41
C THR A 89 -5.62 -9.40 3.11
N TYR A 90 -6.16 -8.98 4.25
CA TYR A 90 -5.54 -8.01 5.13
C TYR A 90 -5.54 -8.51 6.58
N LYS A 91 -4.68 -7.95 7.43
CA LYS A 91 -4.78 -8.05 8.89
C LYS A 91 -4.74 -6.67 9.53
N LEU A 92 -5.22 -6.57 10.77
CA LEU A 92 -4.99 -5.41 11.63
C LEU A 92 -3.62 -5.54 12.32
N VAL A 93 -2.96 -4.41 12.55
CA VAL A 93 -1.72 -4.33 13.32
C VAL A 93 -1.78 -3.17 14.32
N ASN A 94 -1.03 -3.27 15.41
CA ASN A 94 -0.93 -2.19 16.39
C ASN A 94 0.16 -1.20 15.96
N GLU A 95 0.18 -0.04 16.61
CA GLU A 95 1.09 1.05 16.30
C GLU A 95 2.51 0.85 16.83
N GLN A 96 2.89 -0.35 17.28
CA GLN A 96 4.24 -0.68 17.74
C GLN A 96 4.92 -1.63 16.75
N PRO A 97 6.26 -1.55 16.57
CA PRO A 97 6.97 -2.43 15.65
C PRO A 97 6.76 -3.90 16.00
N PHE A 98 6.70 -4.75 14.98
CA PHE A 98 6.69 -6.20 15.15
C PHE A 98 7.98 -6.69 15.83
N SER A 99 7.82 -7.55 16.82
CA SER A 99 8.91 -8.27 17.51
C SER A 99 8.39 -9.61 18.05
N GLU A 100 9.27 -10.44 18.61
CA GLU A 100 8.86 -11.69 19.28
C GLU A 100 7.89 -11.41 20.44
N ASP A 101 8.12 -10.35 21.20
CA ASP A 101 7.25 -9.91 22.30
C ASP A 101 6.00 -9.14 21.82
N ASN A 102 5.99 -8.67 20.57
CA ASN A 102 4.86 -7.96 19.96
C ASN A 102 4.48 -8.59 18.60
N PRO A 103 3.90 -9.81 18.60
CA PRO A 103 3.54 -10.51 17.36
C PRO A 103 2.42 -9.81 16.55
N ASN A 104 1.73 -8.85 17.18
CA ASN A 104 0.67 -8.04 16.60
C ASN A 104 1.15 -6.69 16.07
N GLY A 105 2.45 -6.41 16.19
CA GLY A 105 3.06 -5.17 15.71
C GLY A 105 3.07 -5.02 14.19
N TYR A 106 3.26 -3.78 13.75
CA TYR A 106 3.41 -3.45 12.35
C TYR A 106 4.78 -3.92 11.82
N ARG A 107 4.78 -4.50 10.62
CA ARG A 107 5.98 -4.89 9.87
C ARG A 107 6.61 -3.66 9.22
N TYR A 108 7.93 -3.58 9.18
CA TYR A 108 8.66 -2.37 8.74
C TYR A 108 9.97 -2.65 7.99
N LYS A 109 10.29 -3.92 7.74
CA LYS A 109 11.48 -4.37 7.02
C LYS A 109 11.16 -4.79 5.58
N GLY A 110 10.06 -4.28 5.03
CA GLY A 110 9.63 -4.57 3.66
C GLY A 110 8.89 -5.88 3.48
N GLU A 111 8.52 -6.58 4.56
CA GLU A 111 7.92 -7.91 4.51
C GLU A 111 6.54 -7.91 3.84
N VAL A 112 5.72 -6.87 4.04
CA VAL A 112 4.41 -6.72 3.39
C VAL A 112 4.60 -6.55 1.88
N PHE A 113 5.58 -5.75 1.49
CA PHE A 113 5.92 -5.47 0.10
C PHE A 113 6.45 -6.72 -0.62
N GLU A 114 7.37 -7.44 0.03
CA GLU A 114 7.91 -8.70 -0.49
C GLU A 114 6.84 -9.80 -0.55
N GLU A 115 5.94 -9.90 0.43
CA GLU A 115 4.84 -10.89 0.40
C GLU A 115 3.96 -10.71 -0.83
N MET A 116 3.62 -9.46 -1.17
CA MET A 116 2.84 -9.12 -2.36
C MET A 116 3.60 -9.46 -3.65
N ILE A 117 4.88 -9.10 -3.75
CA ILE A 117 5.71 -9.42 -4.92
C ILE A 117 5.89 -10.92 -5.08
N SER A 118 6.16 -11.63 -3.98
CA SER A 118 6.34 -13.08 -3.98
C SER A 118 5.04 -13.77 -4.41
N LEU A 119 3.86 -13.30 -3.98
CA LEU A 119 2.58 -13.80 -4.49
C LEU A 119 2.39 -13.49 -5.99
N GLY A 120 2.71 -12.28 -6.45
CA GLY A 120 2.53 -11.88 -7.84
C GLY A 120 3.53 -12.50 -8.82
N GLY A 121 4.77 -12.70 -8.39
CA GLY A 121 5.89 -13.15 -9.23
C GLY A 121 6.46 -12.07 -10.16
N PHE A 122 6.20 -10.78 -9.88
CA PHE A 122 6.75 -9.65 -10.65
C PHE A 122 6.84 -8.38 -9.80
N LEU A 123 7.74 -7.48 -10.20
CA LEU A 123 7.95 -6.19 -9.53
C LEU A 123 6.94 -5.13 -9.98
N PRO A 124 6.51 -4.21 -9.08
CA PRO A 124 5.72 -3.05 -9.48
C PRO A 124 6.51 -2.12 -10.40
N SER A 125 5.83 -1.38 -11.26
CA SER A 125 6.42 -0.37 -12.14
C SER A 125 5.48 0.80 -12.37
N MET A 126 5.93 1.82 -13.10
CA MET A 126 5.07 2.95 -13.49
C MET A 126 3.83 2.50 -14.29
N VAL A 127 3.95 1.39 -15.04
CA VAL A 127 2.85 0.79 -15.79
C VAL A 127 2.04 -0.16 -14.89
N SER A 128 2.74 -1.07 -14.20
CA SER A 128 2.11 -2.09 -13.34
C SER A 128 2.14 -1.64 -11.88
N ARG A 129 1.14 -0.85 -11.47
CA ARG A 129 1.03 -0.29 -10.11
C ARG A 129 0.51 -1.31 -9.07
N ILE A 130 1.01 -2.55 -9.10
CA ILE A 130 0.49 -3.66 -8.30
C ILE A 130 0.59 -3.43 -6.78
N CYS A 131 1.58 -2.65 -6.33
CA CYS A 131 1.71 -2.26 -4.94
C CYS A 131 0.51 -1.43 -4.46
N THR A 132 0.11 -0.43 -5.25
CA THR A 132 -1.10 0.38 -5.00
C THR A 132 -2.36 -0.49 -5.07
N VAL A 133 -2.48 -1.33 -6.10
CA VAL A 133 -3.67 -2.17 -6.30
C VAL A 133 -3.86 -3.16 -5.14
N SER A 134 -2.81 -3.86 -4.74
CA SER A 134 -2.92 -4.95 -3.77
C SER A 134 -2.91 -4.44 -2.33
N MET A 135 -1.94 -3.60 -1.98
CA MET A 135 -1.70 -3.22 -0.57
C MET A 135 -2.53 -2.02 -0.12
N LYS A 136 -3.09 -1.24 -1.06
CA LYS A 136 -3.98 -0.11 -0.74
C LYS A 136 -5.41 -0.38 -1.15
N ILE A 137 -5.70 -0.48 -2.45
CA ILE A 137 -7.07 -0.55 -2.95
C ILE A 137 -7.76 -1.85 -2.50
N TYR A 138 -7.20 -3.01 -2.86
CA TYR A 138 -7.78 -4.31 -2.50
C TYR A 138 -7.87 -4.49 -0.98
N THR A 139 -6.78 -4.23 -0.27
CA THR A 139 -6.71 -4.38 1.20
C THR A 139 -7.78 -3.52 1.89
N THR A 140 -7.94 -2.26 1.47
CA THR A 140 -8.98 -1.37 1.99
C THR A 140 -10.38 -1.83 1.61
N ASN A 141 -10.63 -2.31 0.39
CA ASN A 141 -11.94 -2.82 0.00
C ASN A 141 -12.34 -4.05 0.83
N VAL A 142 -11.43 -5.00 1.04
CA VAL A 142 -11.71 -6.18 1.89
C VAL A 142 -11.96 -5.75 3.35
N PHE A 143 -11.23 -4.74 3.84
CA PHE A 143 -11.46 -4.14 5.15
C PHE A 143 -12.84 -3.48 5.25
N LEU A 144 -13.22 -2.65 4.28
CA LEU A 144 -14.50 -1.94 4.29
C LEU A 144 -15.69 -2.90 4.20
N SER A 145 -15.57 -3.97 3.42
CA SER A 145 -16.58 -5.03 3.37
C SER A 145 -16.76 -5.70 4.74
N ASP A 146 -15.69 -5.86 5.52
CA ASP A 146 -15.75 -6.37 6.90
C ASP A 146 -16.30 -5.30 7.88
N TRP A 147 -15.90 -4.05 7.74
CA TRP A 147 -16.30 -2.94 8.61
C TRP A 147 -17.79 -2.60 8.48
N PHE A 148 -18.27 -2.38 7.25
CA PHE A 148 -19.66 -2.06 6.98
C PHE A 148 -20.62 -3.23 7.21
N ALA A 149 -20.11 -4.45 7.41
CA ALA A 149 -20.93 -5.59 7.84
C ALA A 149 -21.41 -5.46 9.28
N GLN A 150 -20.96 -4.43 10.02
CA GLN A 150 -21.41 -4.11 11.38
C GLN A 150 -21.19 -5.26 12.38
N LYS A 151 -20.09 -5.96 12.21
CA LYS A 151 -19.65 -7.03 13.11
C LYS A 151 -18.63 -6.50 14.11
N GLN A 152 -18.33 -7.30 15.14
CA GLN A 152 -17.37 -6.96 16.19
C GLN A 152 -15.90 -7.18 15.81
N GLY A 153 -15.63 -7.75 14.63
CA GLY A 153 -14.27 -8.06 14.21
C GLY A 153 -14.20 -8.83 12.90
N ILE A 154 -13.00 -9.26 12.50
CA ILE A 154 -12.78 -10.15 11.37
C ILE A 154 -12.73 -11.61 11.78
N ASN A 155 -13.20 -12.48 10.89
CA ASN A 155 -13.14 -13.93 11.07
C ASN A 155 -11.79 -14.50 10.66
N ARG A 156 -11.46 -15.65 11.25
CA ARG A 156 -10.31 -16.47 10.81
C ARG A 156 -10.46 -16.84 9.33
N LEU A 157 -9.35 -16.82 8.59
CA LEU A 157 -9.25 -17.40 7.25
C LEU A 157 -8.11 -18.42 7.19
N GLY A 158 -8.26 -19.39 6.30
CA GLY A 158 -7.33 -20.49 6.08
C GLY A 158 -7.60 -21.71 6.95
N HIS A 159 -6.83 -22.77 6.72
CA HIS A 159 -7.07 -24.08 7.33
C HIS A 159 -6.72 -24.13 8.83
N TYR A 160 -7.18 -25.18 9.50
CA TYR A 160 -6.92 -25.44 10.94
C TYR A 160 -5.69 -26.32 11.21
N GLY A 161 -5.04 -26.84 10.15
CA GLY A 161 -3.77 -27.55 10.28
C GLY A 161 -2.66 -26.70 10.91
N LYS A 162 -1.68 -27.36 11.55
CA LYS A 162 -0.56 -26.73 12.26
C LYS A 162 0.62 -26.33 11.37
N VAL A 163 0.64 -26.81 10.14
CA VAL A 163 1.73 -26.60 9.16
C VAL A 163 1.14 -26.16 7.82
N PRO A 164 1.89 -25.38 7.01
CA PRO A 164 1.52 -25.06 5.64
C PRO A 164 1.21 -26.32 4.82
N LYS A 165 0.25 -26.20 3.91
CA LYS A 165 -0.24 -27.25 3.00
C LYS A 165 0.15 -27.02 1.55
N MET A 166 0.51 -25.79 1.17
CA MET A 166 0.91 -25.49 -0.21
C MET A 166 2.25 -26.16 -0.59
N SER A 167 2.17 -27.16 -1.45
CA SER A 167 3.33 -27.91 -1.96
C SER A 167 3.99 -27.25 -3.18
N ASP A 168 5.18 -27.71 -3.53
CA ASP A 168 5.87 -27.29 -4.76
C ASP A 168 5.04 -27.68 -6.00
N ALA A 169 4.42 -28.87 -5.97
CA ALA A 169 3.54 -29.34 -7.03
C ALA A 169 2.33 -28.41 -7.22
N ASP A 170 1.74 -27.88 -6.14
CA ASP A 170 0.65 -26.91 -6.23
C ASP A 170 1.09 -25.61 -6.92
N VAL A 171 2.28 -25.11 -6.58
CA VAL A 171 2.87 -23.89 -7.18
C VAL A 171 3.09 -24.11 -8.68
N ILE A 172 3.78 -25.19 -9.04
CA ILE A 172 4.16 -25.53 -10.41
C ILE A 172 2.92 -25.76 -11.28
N LYS A 173 1.97 -26.56 -10.78
CA LYS A 173 0.72 -26.85 -11.48
C LYS A 173 -0.08 -25.57 -11.76
N THR A 174 -0.17 -24.67 -10.77
CA THR A 174 -0.86 -23.38 -10.95
C THR A 174 -0.18 -22.53 -12.02
N HIS A 175 1.15 -22.47 -12.00
CA HIS A 175 1.95 -21.70 -12.95
C HIS A 175 1.74 -22.18 -14.38
N TYR A 176 1.87 -23.48 -14.64
CA TYR A 176 1.64 -24.04 -15.98
C TYR A 176 0.18 -23.93 -16.43
N LYS A 177 -0.79 -24.12 -15.52
CA LYS A 177 -2.21 -23.93 -15.81
C LYS A 177 -2.51 -22.51 -16.31
N ASN A 178 -1.78 -21.51 -15.82
CA ASN A 178 -1.92 -20.10 -16.21
C ASN A 178 -1.02 -19.70 -17.40
N GLY A 179 -0.42 -20.68 -18.11
CA GLY A 179 0.45 -20.42 -19.26
C GLY A 179 1.85 -19.92 -18.90
N GLY A 180 2.28 -20.07 -17.65
CA GLY A 180 3.62 -19.71 -17.20
C GLY A 180 4.68 -20.64 -17.79
N SER A 181 5.84 -20.10 -18.14
CA SER A 181 6.98 -20.85 -18.73
C SER A 181 8.29 -20.72 -17.94
N VAL A 182 8.27 -19.99 -16.82
CA VAL A 182 9.44 -19.79 -15.95
C VAL A 182 9.95 -21.14 -15.44
N PRO A 183 11.27 -21.41 -15.48
CA PRO A 183 11.86 -22.63 -14.91
C PRO A 183 11.46 -22.84 -13.44
N GLU A 184 11.18 -24.08 -13.06
CA GLU A 184 10.60 -24.42 -11.75
C GLU A 184 11.47 -23.93 -10.58
N GLY A 185 12.79 -24.09 -10.64
CA GLY A 185 13.70 -23.62 -9.59
C GLY A 185 13.63 -22.11 -9.36
N ILE A 186 13.53 -21.32 -10.45
CA ILE A 186 13.36 -19.86 -10.38
C ILE A 186 11.99 -19.52 -9.82
N LEU A 187 10.93 -20.19 -10.28
CA LEU A 187 9.58 -20.02 -9.80
C LEU A 187 9.48 -20.27 -8.28
N LEU A 188 9.98 -21.42 -7.81
CA LEU A 188 9.94 -21.80 -6.40
C LEU A 188 10.76 -20.84 -5.53
N SER A 189 11.92 -20.39 -6.00
CA SER A 189 12.72 -19.35 -5.33
C SER A 189 11.96 -18.04 -5.16
N LYS A 190 11.29 -17.56 -6.23
CA LYS A 190 10.42 -16.37 -6.17
C LYS A 190 9.20 -16.57 -5.26
N LYS A 191 8.72 -17.80 -5.07
CA LYS A 191 7.57 -18.12 -4.20
C LYS A 191 7.97 -18.45 -2.76
N ALA A 192 9.26 -18.56 -2.45
CA ALA A 192 9.72 -19.00 -1.13
C ALA A 192 9.23 -18.08 0.00
N PHE A 193 9.29 -16.75 -0.20
CA PHE A 193 8.93 -15.79 0.83
C PHE A 193 7.43 -15.88 1.21
N VAL A 194 6.52 -15.79 0.25
CA VAL A 194 5.06 -15.88 0.53
C VAL A 194 4.67 -17.22 1.18
N ARG A 195 5.42 -18.29 0.91
CA ARG A 195 5.20 -19.62 1.52
C ARG A 195 5.71 -19.70 2.96
N SER A 196 6.72 -18.90 3.33
CA SER A 196 7.15 -18.74 4.72
C SER A 196 6.25 -17.82 5.55
N CYS A 197 5.43 -16.98 4.91
CA CYS A 197 4.49 -16.11 5.59
C CYS A 197 3.35 -16.89 6.26
N ALA A 198 2.71 -16.27 7.26
CA ALA A 198 1.60 -16.85 8.01
C ALA A 198 0.53 -17.44 7.07
N PHE A 199 0.24 -18.74 7.16
CA PHE A 199 -0.72 -19.43 6.30
C PHE A 199 -2.19 -19.30 6.76
N VAL A 200 -2.41 -18.51 7.81
CA VAL A 200 -3.71 -18.27 8.43
C VAL A 200 -3.83 -16.79 8.71
N ARG A 201 -5.02 -16.23 8.46
CA ARG A 201 -5.41 -14.96 9.05
C ARG A 201 -6.18 -15.26 10.33
N ASN A 202 -5.68 -14.81 11.47
CA ASN A 202 -6.37 -15.02 12.74
C ASN A 202 -7.65 -14.18 12.85
N LYS A 203 -8.57 -14.61 13.71
CA LYS A 203 -9.71 -13.78 14.11
C LYS A 203 -9.16 -12.57 14.88
N GLN A 204 -9.66 -11.37 14.62
CA GLN A 204 -9.28 -10.13 15.32
C GLN A 204 -10.55 -9.35 15.67
N ILE A 205 -10.68 -8.85 16.90
CA ILE A 205 -11.82 -8.05 17.38
C ILE A 205 -11.47 -6.58 17.19
N TRP A 206 -12.36 -5.75 16.65
CA TRP A 206 -12.05 -4.35 16.32
C TRP A 206 -11.53 -3.55 17.52
N GLN A 207 -12.18 -3.72 18.68
CA GLN A 207 -11.88 -2.97 19.89
C GLN A 207 -10.45 -3.20 20.41
N ASP A 208 -9.81 -4.31 20.04
CA ASP A 208 -8.41 -4.59 20.43
C ASP A 208 -7.39 -3.72 19.68
N TRP A 209 -7.81 -3.02 18.61
CA TRP A 209 -6.93 -2.27 17.70
C TRP A 209 -7.24 -0.78 17.62
N THR A 210 -8.20 -0.31 18.40
CA THR A 210 -8.57 1.10 18.49
C THR A 210 -9.06 1.44 19.90
N ASN A 211 -8.69 2.62 20.40
CA ASN A 211 -9.24 3.14 21.65
C ASN A 211 -10.58 3.87 21.44
N ALA A 212 -11.00 4.07 20.19
CA ALA A 212 -12.30 4.65 19.90
C ALA A 212 -13.42 3.63 20.12
N ASN A 213 -14.60 4.14 20.43
CA ASN A 213 -15.81 3.32 20.55
C ASN A 213 -16.21 2.72 19.19
N ILE A 214 -16.50 1.42 19.19
CA ILE A 214 -17.00 0.71 18.01
C ILE A 214 -18.53 0.73 17.98
N ILE A 215 -19.11 1.28 16.92
CA ILE A 215 -20.56 1.36 16.71
C ILE A 215 -20.97 0.42 15.58
N THR A 216 -21.92 -0.48 15.85
CA THR A 216 -22.32 -1.60 14.96
C THR A 216 -23.83 -1.68 14.72
N ASN A 217 -24.55 -0.60 14.97
CA ASN A 217 -26.01 -0.53 14.88
C ASN A 217 -26.50 0.57 13.91
N ASN A 218 -25.75 0.81 12.85
CA ASN A 218 -26.12 1.69 11.76
C ASN A 218 -27.16 1.03 10.82
N ASN A 219 -28.40 1.49 10.91
CA ASN A 219 -29.50 0.96 10.09
C ASN A 219 -29.31 1.20 8.58
N SER A 220 -28.58 2.24 8.16
CA SER A 220 -28.40 2.55 6.73
C SER A 220 -27.54 1.52 6.00
N LEU A 221 -26.68 0.78 6.72
CA LEU A 221 -25.79 -0.22 6.13
C LEU A 221 -26.43 -1.59 5.99
N ARG A 222 -27.53 -1.88 6.71
CA ARG A 222 -28.13 -3.23 6.80
C ARG A 222 -28.55 -3.79 5.45
N GLY A 223 -29.08 -2.96 4.56
CA GLY A 223 -29.53 -3.38 3.23
C GLY A 223 -28.40 -3.88 2.32
N SER A 224 -27.16 -3.49 2.60
CA SER A 224 -25.98 -3.89 1.83
C SER A 224 -25.27 -5.12 2.41
N VAL A 225 -25.74 -5.68 3.54
CA VAL A 225 -25.09 -6.81 4.20
C VAL A 225 -25.70 -8.13 3.72
N VAL A 226 -24.83 -9.03 3.22
CA VAL A 226 -25.20 -10.40 2.85
C VAL A 226 -24.30 -11.37 3.62
N GLY A 227 -24.91 -12.19 4.48
CA GLY A 227 -24.18 -13.07 5.37
C GLY A 227 -23.31 -12.27 6.36
N ASN A 228 -21.98 -12.40 6.25
CA ASN A 228 -21.02 -11.77 7.17
C ASN A 228 -20.16 -10.67 6.51
N LYS A 229 -20.59 -10.18 5.34
CA LYS A 229 -19.91 -9.17 4.51
C LYS A 229 -20.89 -8.13 4.00
N ALA A 230 -20.48 -6.87 3.99
CA ALA A 230 -21.15 -5.83 3.23
C ALA A 230 -20.71 -5.88 1.77
N GLN A 231 -21.64 -5.69 0.85
CA GLN A 231 -21.36 -5.60 -0.57
C GLN A 231 -20.76 -4.25 -0.90
N LEU A 232 -19.65 -4.25 -1.64
CA LEU A 232 -19.03 -3.04 -2.20
C LEU A 232 -19.29 -2.91 -3.71
N TYR A 233 -19.93 -3.93 -4.29
CA TYR A 233 -20.20 -4.07 -5.71
C TYR A 233 -21.63 -4.61 -5.90
N GLY A 234 -22.20 -4.33 -7.06
CA GLY A 234 -23.57 -4.69 -7.43
C GLY A 234 -24.61 -3.71 -6.89
N ASP A 235 -25.87 -4.04 -7.15
CA ASP A 235 -27.02 -3.14 -6.94
C ASP A 235 -27.25 -2.76 -5.47
N ILE A 236 -26.72 -3.56 -4.53
CA ILE A 236 -26.84 -3.33 -3.09
C ILE A 236 -25.53 -2.84 -2.46
N ALA A 237 -24.59 -2.34 -3.28
CA ALA A 237 -23.31 -1.83 -2.78
C ALA A 237 -23.50 -0.71 -1.74
N VAL A 238 -22.61 -0.69 -0.74
CA VAL A 238 -22.58 0.42 0.23
C VAL A 238 -22.16 1.69 -0.47
N ASP A 239 -22.98 2.72 -0.29
CA ASP A 239 -22.70 4.10 -0.68
C ASP A 239 -21.82 4.78 0.36
N TYR A 240 -20.58 5.18 0.01
CA TYR A 240 -19.64 5.83 0.93
C TYR A 240 -18.79 6.93 0.26
N VAL A 241 -18.12 7.73 1.09
CA VAL A 241 -17.23 8.82 0.66
C VAL A 241 -15.80 8.47 1.04
N SER A 242 -14.91 8.39 0.06
CA SER A 242 -13.47 8.29 0.26
C SER A 242 -12.85 9.68 0.36
N VAL A 243 -12.23 9.99 1.48
CA VAL A 243 -11.63 11.30 1.76
C VAL A 243 -10.14 11.25 1.50
N LEU A 244 -9.65 12.08 0.58
CA LEU A 244 -8.27 12.05 0.06
C LEU A 244 -7.51 13.35 0.37
N GLY A 245 -6.27 13.20 0.85
CA GLY A 245 -5.39 14.31 1.22
C GLY A 245 -4.54 14.83 0.06
N ILE A 246 -5.18 15.19 -1.06
CA ILE A 246 -4.52 15.74 -2.26
C ILE A 246 -4.63 17.25 -2.23
N ARG A 247 -3.55 17.96 -2.54
CA ARG A 247 -3.53 19.43 -2.52
C ARG A 247 -4.13 20.03 -3.79
N GLY A 248 -4.56 21.29 -3.72
CA GLY A 248 -5.10 22.03 -4.87
C GLY A 248 -4.07 22.26 -5.98
N ASP A 249 -2.78 22.34 -5.64
CA ASP A 249 -1.68 22.46 -6.61
C ASP A 249 -1.30 21.13 -7.30
N GLU A 250 -1.98 20.03 -6.99
CA GLU A 250 -1.76 18.70 -7.57
C GLU A 250 -2.83 18.32 -8.63
N GLN A 251 -3.30 19.29 -9.42
CA GLN A 251 -4.44 19.16 -10.34
C GLN A 251 -4.40 17.91 -11.23
N ARG A 252 -3.22 17.52 -11.74
CA ARG A 252 -3.05 16.31 -12.57
C ARG A 252 -3.44 15.03 -11.83
N ARG A 253 -3.21 14.95 -10.52
CA ARG A 253 -3.59 13.78 -9.69
C ARG A 253 -5.10 13.69 -9.54
N ILE A 254 -5.79 14.82 -9.42
CA ILE A 254 -7.25 14.90 -9.32
C ILE A 254 -7.92 14.49 -10.63
N THR A 255 -7.51 15.08 -11.76
CA THR A 255 -8.06 14.70 -13.08
C THR A 255 -7.88 13.20 -13.34
N LYS A 256 -6.77 12.60 -12.91
CA LYS A 256 -6.56 11.15 -13.05
C LYS A 256 -7.51 10.32 -12.17
N ILE A 257 -7.88 10.81 -10.99
CA ILE A 257 -8.82 10.15 -10.08
C ILE A 257 -10.24 10.26 -10.62
N GLU A 258 -10.64 11.46 -11.08
CA GLU A 258 -11.93 11.75 -11.71
C GLU A 258 -12.13 10.85 -12.94
N ASN A 259 -11.21 10.89 -13.90
CA ASN A 259 -11.28 10.05 -15.10
C ASN A 259 -11.40 8.56 -14.78
N ARG A 260 -10.71 8.08 -13.73
CA ARG A 260 -10.81 6.69 -13.31
C ARG A 260 -12.21 6.34 -12.78
N ILE A 261 -12.82 7.25 -12.01
CA ILE A 261 -14.17 7.06 -11.47
C ILE A 261 -15.18 7.01 -12.60
N ASP A 262 -15.10 7.96 -13.53
CA ASP A 262 -15.98 8.03 -14.69
C ASP A 262 -15.87 6.74 -15.53
N GLU A 263 -14.64 6.30 -15.84
CA GLU A 263 -14.39 5.03 -16.54
C GLU A 263 -14.95 3.81 -15.80
N ALA A 264 -14.92 3.81 -14.46
CA ALA A 264 -15.44 2.70 -13.65
C ALA A 264 -16.96 2.66 -13.66
N GLN A 265 -17.61 3.83 -13.64
CA GLN A 265 -19.07 3.96 -13.73
C GLN A 265 -19.57 3.51 -15.12
N ASP A 266 -18.93 3.97 -16.20
CA ASP A 266 -19.30 3.61 -17.58
C ASP A 266 -19.17 2.12 -17.87
N LYS A 267 -18.16 1.45 -17.30
CA LYS A 267 -17.91 0.02 -17.52
C LYS A 267 -18.63 -0.91 -16.54
N GLN A 268 -19.61 -0.41 -15.77
CA GLN A 268 -20.29 -1.15 -14.69
C GLN A 268 -19.29 -1.86 -13.74
N GLY A 269 -18.12 -1.25 -13.51
CA GLY A 269 -17.06 -1.84 -12.67
C GLY A 269 -16.33 -3.07 -13.24
N LYS A 270 -16.41 -3.37 -14.56
CA LYS A 270 -15.68 -4.49 -15.20
C LYS A 270 -14.21 -4.19 -15.56
N SER A 271 -13.68 -3.02 -15.20
CA SER A 271 -12.27 -2.69 -15.42
C SER A 271 -11.37 -3.48 -14.45
N LEU A 272 -10.10 -3.73 -14.82
CA LEU A 272 -9.07 -4.39 -14.00
C LEU A 272 -8.86 -3.79 -12.59
N PHE A 273 -9.52 -2.67 -12.28
CA PHE A 273 -9.40 -1.90 -11.04
C PHE A 273 -10.59 -2.02 -10.09
N ASN A 274 -11.67 -2.76 -10.43
CA ASN A 274 -12.90 -2.94 -9.63
C ASN A 274 -13.09 -1.87 -8.54
N GLN A 275 -13.32 -0.62 -8.96
CA GLN A 275 -13.66 0.44 -8.03
C GLN A 275 -15.05 0.14 -7.45
N PRO A 276 -15.25 0.25 -6.12
CA PRO A 276 -16.56 0.02 -5.51
C PRO A 276 -17.63 0.91 -6.13
N HIS A 277 -18.80 0.34 -6.46
CA HIS A 277 -19.85 1.06 -7.21
C HIS A 277 -20.43 2.26 -6.44
N GLY A 278 -20.47 2.17 -5.11
CA GLY A 278 -20.98 3.25 -4.24
C GLY A 278 -19.91 4.24 -3.74
N GLU A 279 -18.66 4.18 -4.25
CA GLU A 279 -17.60 5.10 -3.83
C GLU A 279 -17.73 6.47 -4.51
N SER A 280 -17.77 7.51 -3.68
CA SER A 280 -17.60 8.90 -4.10
C SER A 280 -16.30 9.47 -3.50
N ILE A 281 -15.66 10.43 -4.17
CA ILE A 281 -14.43 11.06 -3.66
C ILE A 281 -14.74 12.42 -3.05
N PHE A 282 -14.07 12.74 -1.95
CA PHE A 282 -14.01 14.07 -1.37
C PHE A 282 -12.55 14.46 -1.12
N ALA A 283 -12.11 15.58 -1.69
CA ALA A 283 -10.73 16.07 -1.59
C ALA A 283 -10.73 17.50 -1.01
N PRO A 284 -10.93 17.67 0.31
CA PRO A 284 -11.19 19.00 0.90
C PRO A 284 -10.04 20.00 0.72
N LEU A 285 -8.80 19.54 0.60
CA LEU A 285 -7.66 20.43 0.37
C LEU A 285 -7.64 20.98 -1.06
N VAL A 286 -8.26 20.29 -2.03
CA VAL A 286 -8.46 20.80 -3.39
C VAL A 286 -9.55 21.86 -3.38
N ASP A 287 -10.68 21.57 -2.74
CA ASP A 287 -11.82 22.48 -2.61
C ASP A 287 -11.41 23.79 -1.91
N ASP A 288 -10.55 23.70 -0.89
CA ASP A 288 -9.98 24.83 -0.16
C ASP A 288 -8.82 25.53 -0.92
N GLY A 289 -8.38 25.01 -2.08
CA GLY A 289 -7.26 25.55 -2.85
C GLY A 289 -5.90 25.50 -2.14
N ILE A 290 -5.71 24.54 -1.24
CA ILE A 290 -4.51 24.45 -0.38
C ILE A 290 -3.28 24.05 -1.19
N THR A 291 -2.19 24.82 -1.09
CA THR A 291 -0.90 24.55 -1.74
C THR A 291 0.09 23.83 -0.84
N GLN A 292 1.22 23.39 -1.41
CA GLN A 292 2.33 22.82 -0.64
C GLN A 292 2.87 23.77 0.43
N GLU A 293 3.03 25.06 0.11
CA GLU A 293 3.54 26.08 1.03
C GLU A 293 2.62 26.21 2.24
N GLN A 294 1.31 26.27 2.02
CA GLN A 294 0.34 26.34 3.11
C GLN A 294 0.32 25.09 3.98
N VAL A 295 0.57 23.90 3.41
CA VAL A 295 0.76 22.68 4.19
C VAL A 295 2.01 22.78 5.07
N ILE A 296 3.11 23.33 4.56
CA ILE A 296 4.34 23.53 5.32
C ILE A 296 4.09 24.50 6.48
N GLU A 297 3.52 25.68 6.20
CA GLU A 297 3.20 26.70 7.20
C GLU A 297 2.23 26.18 8.28
N PHE A 298 1.26 25.35 7.89
CA PHE A 298 0.36 24.69 8.84
C PHE A 298 1.14 23.85 9.85
N TRP A 299 2.08 23.03 9.35
CA TRP A 299 2.87 22.10 10.15
C TRP A 299 3.98 22.76 10.97
N GLU A 300 4.52 23.90 10.54
CA GLU A 300 5.46 24.71 11.32
C GLU A 300 4.84 25.26 12.60
N LYS A 301 3.51 25.42 12.64
CA LYS A 301 2.77 25.91 13.81
C LYS A 301 2.36 24.81 14.79
N GLN A 302 2.60 23.53 14.48
CA GLN A 302 2.17 22.40 15.30
C GLN A 302 3.24 21.97 16.30
N GLY A 303 2.81 21.39 17.44
CA GLY A 303 3.71 20.81 18.44
C GLY A 303 4.38 19.49 18.02
N PHE A 304 3.97 18.91 16.88
CA PHE A 304 4.62 17.76 16.25
C PHE A 304 4.45 17.84 14.73
N ASN A 305 5.32 17.18 13.96
CA ASN A 305 5.28 17.17 12.50
C ASN A 305 5.85 15.84 11.96
N LEU A 306 5.56 15.52 10.70
CA LEU A 306 6.29 14.51 9.96
C LEU A 306 7.75 14.96 9.85
N ARG A 307 8.69 14.22 10.44
CA ARG A 307 10.11 14.60 10.52
C ARG A 307 10.88 14.24 9.25
N LEU A 308 10.32 14.56 8.07
CA LEU A 308 10.94 14.36 6.76
C LEU A 308 11.17 15.71 6.07
N SER A 309 12.08 15.80 5.11
CA SER A 309 12.31 17.05 4.38
C SER A 309 11.04 17.55 3.67
N ASN A 310 10.88 18.88 3.59
CA ASN A 310 9.78 19.53 2.87
C ASN A 310 9.98 19.57 1.34
N THR A 311 11.16 19.17 0.84
CA THR A 311 11.50 19.23 -0.59
C THR A 311 10.81 18.15 -1.43
N GLY A 312 10.08 17.22 -0.81
CA GLY A 312 9.46 16.08 -1.49
C GLY A 312 10.44 14.98 -1.88
N LEU A 313 11.74 15.17 -1.64
CA LEU A 313 12.79 14.17 -1.87
C LEU A 313 12.63 12.98 -0.91
N PHE A 314 12.52 13.28 0.38
CA PHE A 314 12.21 12.32 1.43
C PHE A 314 10.69 12.22 1.59
N SER A 315 10.10 11.24 0.92
CA SER A 315 8.67 10.90 1.05
C SER A 315 8.48 9.65 1.90
N ASN A 316 7.24 9.35 2.30
CA ASN A 316 6.90 8.16 3.09
C ASN A 316 7.57 6.88 2.55
N CYS A 317 7.49 6.59 1.25
CA CYS A 317 8.28 5.51 0.65
C CYS A 317 9.59 6.07 0.10
N LEU A 318 10.74 5.79 0.73
CA LEU A 318 12.01 6.45 0.42
C LEU A 318 12.48 6.17 -1.02
N TYR A 319 12.84 4.91 -1.34
CA TYR A 319 13.27 4.50 -2.69
C TYR A 319 12.13 3.99 -3.59
N CYS A 320 10.96 4.63 -3.52
CA CYS A 320 9.82 4.25 -4.37
C CYS A 320 10.21 4.23 -5.87
N PRO A 321 9.96 3.13 -6.61
CA PRO A 321 10.30 3.00 -8.03
C PRO A 321 9.49 3.89 -8.96
N LEU A 322 8.51 4.63 -8.43
CA LEU A 322 7.78 5.67 -9.16
C LEU A 322 8.50 7.03 -9.15
N LYS A 323 9.62 7.15 -8.43
CA LYS A 323 10.52 8.31 -8.53
C LYS A 323 11.46 8.14 -9.73
N SER A 324 11.97 9.26 -10.25
CA SER A 324 13.02 9.19 -11.26
C SER A 324 14.30 8.59 -10.70
N LYS A 325 15.15 8.08 -11.60
CA LYS A 325 16.48 7.58 -11.23
C LYS A 325 17.35 8.66 -10.59
N ALA A 326 17.24 9.92 -11.04
CA ALA A 326 18.00 11.04 -10.48
C ALA A 326 17.63 11.32 -9.01
N LYS A 327 16.34 11.32 -8.67
CA LYS A 327 15.88 11.44 -7.27
C LYS A 327 16.36 10.26 -6.43
N LEU A 328 16.28 9.04 -6.95
CA LEU A 328 16.73 7.84 -6.23
C LEU A 328 18.23 7.85 -5.96
N GLN A 329 19.04 8.31 -6.92
CA GLN A 329 20.47 8.53 -6.74
C GLN A 329 20.71 9.61 -5.68
N GLN A 330 19.93 10.70 -5.66
CA GLN A 330 20.11 11.78 -4.68
C GLN A 330 19.79 11.31 -3.27
N ILE A 331 18.71 10.54 -3.11
CA ILE A 331 18.37 9.91 -1.85
C ILE A 331 19.52 8.99 -1.41
N ALA A 332 20.04 8.14 -2.29
CA ALA A 332 21.15 7.25 -1.97
C ALA A 332 22.41 8.02 -1.55
N THR A 333 22.78 9.09 -2.25
CA THR A 333 23.92 9.94 -1.87
C THR A 333 23.73 10.54 -0.48
N LEU A 334 22.54 11.06 -0.17
CA LEU A 334 22.27 11.67 1.14
C LEU A 334 22.15 10.65 2.29
N GLN A 335 21.89 9.38 1.98
CA GLN A 335 21.78 8.30 2.95
C GLN A 335 23.12 7.61 3.22
N LEU A 336 24.16 7.81 2.40
CA LEU A 336 25.49 7.24 2.63
C LEU A 336 26.08 7.59 4.00
N ASP A 337 25.76 8.78 4.51
CA ASP A 337 26.27 9.29 5.79
C ASP A 337 25.41 8.88 6.99
N VAL A 338 24.36 8.07 6.78
CA VAL A 338 23.41 7.66 7.81
C VAL A 338 23.58 6.15 8.06
N ASP A 339 23.71 5.76 9.32
CA ASP A 339 23.70 4.35 9.72
C ASP A 339 22.27 3.81 9.64
N VAL A 340 21.91 3.26 8.48
CA VAL A 340 20.59 2.67 8.20
C VAL A 340 20.72 1.15 8.14
N ASP A 341 19.76 0.44 8.76
CA ASP A 341 19.67 -1.01 8.63
C ASP A 341 19.47 -1.41 7.16
N LYS A 342 20.51 -2.03 6.58
CA LYS A 342 20.56 -2.50 5.19
C LYS A 342 19.48 -3.51 4.83
N LYS A 343 18.84 -4.13 5.83
CA LYS A 343 17.73 -5.07 5.65
C LYS A 343 16.36 -4.39 5.63
N THR A 344 16.30 -3.06 5.59
CA THR A 344 15.05 -2.31 5.56
C THR A 344 14.90 -1.50 4.27
N PRO A 345 13.66 -1.18 3.86
CA PRO A 345 13.42 -0.33 2.68
C PRO A 345 13.94 1.12 2.79
N GLU A 346 14.44 1.54 3.96
CA GLU A 346 15.18 2.80 4.12
C GLU A 346 16.59 2.73 3.53
N SER A 347 17.11 1.53 3.24
CA SER A 347 18.41 1.35 2.58
C SER A 347 18.23 0.93 1.12
N ILE A 348 19.08 1.48 0.23
CA ILE A 348 19.13 1.06 -1.17
C ILE A 348 19.50 -0.41 -1.33
N ASP A 349 20.27 -0.99 -0.39
CA ASP A 349 20.70 -2.38 -0.45
C ASP A 349 19.50 -3.35 -0.44
N TRP A 350 18.47 -3.06 0.38
CA TRP A 350 17.23 -3.84 0.38
C TRP A 350 16.55 -3.82 -1.00
N TRP A 351 16.53 -2.67 -1.67
CA TRP A 351 15.94 -2.55 -3.01
C TRP A 351 16.75 -3.27 -4.08
N VAL A 352 18.07 -3.31 -3.95
CA VAL A 352 18.95 -4.13 -4.80
C VAL A 352 18.61 -5.60 -4.66
N ASP A 353 18.47 -6.09 -3.42
CA ASP A 353 18.16 -7.49 -3.15
C ASP A 353 16.78 -7.90 -3.69
N ILE A 354 15.77 -7.06 -3.49
CA ILE A 354 14.43 -7.25 -4.06
C ILE A 354 14.46 -7.21 -5.59
N GLU A 355 15.16 -6.23 -6.18
CA GLU A 355 15.24 -6.10 -7.64
C GLU A 355 15.92 -7.35 -8.25
N ARG A 356 17.02 -7.81 -7.66
CA ARG A 356 17.76 -9.00 -8.09
C ARG A 356 16.93 -10.28 -8.00
N LYS A 357 16.22 -10.48 -6.88
CA LYS A 357 15.44 -11.68 -6.64
C LYS A 357 14.20 -11.79 -7.53
N TYR A 358 13.53 -10.67 -7.78
CA TYR A 358 12.19 -10.68 -8.38
C TYR A 358 12.10 -10.11 -9.79
N SER A 359 13.13 -9.45 -10.31
CA SER A 359 13.18 -9.10 -11.73
C SER A 359 13.07 -10.35 -12.59
N ARG A 360 12.46 -10.20 -13.77
CA ARG A 360 12.50 -11.26 -14.78
C ARG A 360 13.83 -11.17 -15.51
N ASP A 361 14.67 -12.17 -15.35
CA ASP A 361 15.88 -12.33 -16.16
C ASP A 361 15.48 -13.12 -17.41
N LEU A 362 15.52 -12.47 -18.57
CA LEU A 362 15.01 -13.05 -19.81
C LEU A 362 15.89 -14.23 -20.29
N GLU A 363 17.19 -14.18 -20.00
CA GLU A 363 18.13 -15.26 -20.34
C GLU A 363 17.91 -16.44 -19.40
N ALA A 364 17.94 -16.21 -18.08
CA ALA A 364 17.80 -17.28 -17.09
C ALA A 364 16.40 -17.93 -17.12
N GLU A 365 15.37 -17.18 -17.54
CA GLU A 365 14.00 -17.70 -17.70
C GLU A 365 13.71 -18.30 -19.09
N ASN A 366 14.72 -18.49 -19.95
CA ASN A 366 14.59 -19.05 -21.31
C ASN A 366 13.53 -18.34 -22.17
N ARG A 367 13.44 -17.01 -22.08
CA ARG A 367 12.50 -16.22 -22.88
C ARG A 367 13.10 -15.94 -24.26
N MET A 368 12.25 -15.92 -25.30
CA MET A 368 12.71 -15.53 -26.63
C MET A 368 13.18 -14.07 -26.64
N ILE A 369 14.41 -13.87 -27.10
CA ILE A 369 15.06 -12.56 -27.26
C ILE A 369 15.24 -12.37 -28.78
N THR A 370 14.49 -11.44 -29.38
CA THR A 370 14.41 -11.28 -30.85
C THR A 370 15.38 -10.26 -31.45
N SER A 371 16.32 -9.69 -30.68
CA SER A 371 17.28 -8.66 -31.11
C SER A 371 18.47 -8.51 -30.13
N GLU A 372 19.67 -8.24 -30.65
CA GLU A 372 20.92 -8.05 -29.87
C GLU A 372 20.94 -6.79 -28.99
N LYS A 373 20.03 -5.81 -29.21
CA LYS A 373 19.94 -4.59 -28.38
C LYS A 373 18.97 -4.72 -27.20
N LEU A 374 18.39 -5.89 -26.97
CA LEU A 374 17.28 -6.11 -26.03
C LEU A 374 17.66 -5.96 -24.55
N PRO A 375 16.66 -5.66 -23.70
CA PRO A 375 16.79 -5.68 -22.25
C PRO A 375 17.13 -7.09 -21.76
N LYS A 376 17.93 -7.17 -20.69
CA LYS A 376 18.22 -8.42 -19.99
C LYS A 376 17.18 -8.69 -18.89
N TYR A 377 16.75 -7.63 -18.23
CA TYR A 377 15.83 -7.71 -17.10
C TYR A 377 14.53 -6.97 -17.38
N VAL A 378 13.43 -7.44 -16.79
CA VAL A 378 12.20 -6.64 -16.62
C VAL A 378 11.96 -6.49 -15.12
N GLY A 379 12.15 -5.28 -14.61
CA GLY A 379 12.06 -4.97 -13.18
C GLY A 379 11.24 -3.72 -12.88
N PHE A 380 11.62 -3.00 -11.81
CA PHE A 380 10.91 -1.82 -11.33
C PHE A 380 10.71 -0.71 -12.38
N PHE A 381 11.70 -0.57 -13.27
CA PHE A 381 11.74 0.46 -14.31
C PHE A 381 11.37 -0.10 -15.69
N GLY A 382 10.69 -1.24 -15.74
CA GLY A 382 10.37 -1.93 -16.99
C GLY A 382 11.59 -2.68 -17.55
N PRO A 383 11.66 -2.83 -18.88
CA PRO A 383 12.76 -3.55 -19.52
C PRO A 383 14.07 -2.75 -19.48
N VAL A 384 15.13 -3.34 -18.91
CA VAL A 384 16.45 -2.71 -18.67
C VAL A 384 17.60 -3.69 -18.97
N LYS A 385 18.79 -3.17 -19.28
CA LYS A 385 20.00 -3.99 -19.50
C LYS A 385 20.68 -4.40 -18.20
N THR A 386 20.63 -3.54 -17.19
CA THR A 386 21.22 -3.72 -15.87
C THR A 386 20.16 -3.43 -14.80
N LEU A 387 20.34 -4.01 -13.62
CA LEU A 387 19.49 -3.74 -12.45
C LEU A 387 19.73 -2.29 -12.00
N VAL A 388 18.65 -1.51 -11.88
CA VAL A 388 18.74 -0.05 -11.76
C VAL A 388 19.16 0.38 -10.36
N PHE A 389 18.66 -0.26 -9.31
CA PHE A 389 19.07 0.08 -7.95
C PHE A 389 20.52 -0.29 -7.70
N GLU A 390 21.00 -1.38 -8.31
CA GLU A 390 22.40 -1.79 -8.22
C GLU A 390 23.31 -0.79 -8.94
N ASP A 391 22.92 -0.34 -10.14
CA ASP A 391 23.64 0.72 -10.86
C ASP A 391 23.71 2.00 -10.04
N ILE A 392 22.58 2.45 -9.47
CA ILE A 392 22.52 3.65 -8.62
C ILE A 392 23.46 3.51 -7.43
N ARG A 393 23.39 2.40 -6.68
CA ARG A 393 24.27 2.17 -5.53
C ARG A 393 25.74 2.21 -5.92
N ASN A 394 26.11 1.58 -7.04
CA ASN A 394 27.50 1.52 -7.48
C ASN A 394 28.03 2.90 -7.88
N ARG A 395 27.24 3.73 -8.57
CA ARG A 395 27.57 5.13 -8.90
C ARG A 395 27.76 5.99 -7.65
N VAL A 396 26.87 5.80 -6.67
CA VAL A 396 26.95 6.54 -5.40
C VAL A 396 28.21 6.14 -4.63
N ASN A 397 28.53 4.85 -4.57
CA ASN A 397 29.76 4.35 -3.94
C ASN A 397 31.03 4.78 -4.67
N SER A 398 30.99 5.03 -5.98
CA SER A 398 32.14 5.56 -6.74
C SER A 398 32.32 7.07 -6.58
N GLY A 399 31.43 7.75 -5.85
CA GLY A 399 31.46 9.19 -5.64
C GLY A 399 30.91 10.01 -6.82
N GLU A 400 30.14 9.39 -7.71
CA GLU A 400 29.50 10.09 -8.84
C GLU A 400 28.56 11.19 -8.32
N LYS A 401 28.83 12.43 -8.72
CA LYS A 401 27.95 13.57 -8.42
C LYS A 401 26.78 13.59 -9.38
N ILE A 402 25.59 13.84 -8.85
CA ILE A 402 24.37 14.00 -9.65
C ILE A 402 24.40 15.36 -10.31
N ASP A 403 24.04 15.41 -11.60
CA ASP A 403 23.85 16.65 -12.31
C ASP A 403 22.71 17.47 -11.65
N PRO A 404 23.01 18.67 -11.11
CA PRO A 404 22.00 19.53 -10.51
C PRO A 404 20.84 19.89 -11.45
N GLU A 405 21.05 19.88 -12.77
CA GLU A 405 19.98 20.14 -13.75
C GLU A 405 18.97 18.99 -13.83
N LEU A 406 19.41 17.73 -13.72
CA LEU A 406 18.50 16.57 -13.67
C LEU A 406 17.56 16.60 -12.46
N LEU A 407 18.01 17.21 -11.36
CA LEU A 407 17.20 17.39 -10.15
C LEU A 407 16.15 18.49 -10.32
N LYS A 408 16.48 19.57 -11.06
CA LYS A 408 15.54 20.67 -11.36
C LYS A 408 14.42 20.21 -12.29
N LEU A 409 14.74 19.46 -13.34
CA LEU A 409 13.72 18.95 -14.29
C LEU A 409 12.70 18.01 -13.62
N ASP A 410 13.10 17.34 -12.54
CA ASP A 410 12.26 16.34 -11.87
C ASP A 410 11.45 16.91 -10.68
N SER A 411 11.73 18.15 -10.25
CA SER A 411 10.91 18.87 -9.26
C SER A 411 9.44 19.05 -9.71
N ALA A 412 9.16 18.91 -11.01
CA ALA A 412 7.86 19.09 -11.63
C ALA A 412 6.95 17.84 -11.67
N ILE A 413 7.42 16.69 -11.16
CA ILE A 413 6.63 15.44 -11.22
C ILE A 413 6.28 14.97 -9.79
N PRO A 414 5.05 15.28 -9.31
CA PRO A 414 4.57 14.72 -8.06
C PRO A 414 4.49 13.20 -8.16
N CYS A 415 4.66 12.52 -7.02
CA CYS A 415 4.53 11.08 -6.92
C CYS A 415 3.21 10.60 -7.56
N ASN A 416 3.30 9.69 -8.53
CA ASN A 416 2.15 9.13 -9.26
C ASN A 416 1.25 8.19 -8.42
N CYS A 417 1.52 8.05 -7.12
CA CYS A 417 0.61 7.38 -6.19
C CYS A 417 -0.62 8.27 -5.94
N THR A 418 -1.63 8.14 -6.77
CA THR A 418 -2.91 8.88 -6.66
C THR A 418 -3.90 8.25 -5.69
N ASP A 419 -3.61 7.05 -5.18
CA ASP A 419 -4.60 6.16 -4.57
C ASP A 419 -4.19 5.66 -3.18
#